data_AF-A0A2T6FP09-F1
#
_entry.id   AF-A0A2T6FP09-F1
#
_cell.length_a   1.000
_cell.length_b   1.000
_cell.length_c   1.000
_cell.angle_alpha   90.00
_cell.angle_beta   90.00
_cell.angle_gamma   90.00
#
_symmetry.space_group_name_H-M   'P 1'
#
loop_
_entity.id
_entity.type
_entity.pdbx_description
1 polymer ?
#
loop_
_entity_poly.entity_id
_entity_poly.type
_entity_poly.pdbx_seq_one_letter_code
_entity_poly.pdbx_strand_id
1 'polypeptide(L)'
;MNAYEELRLHGAEIKNEKKTGTLIVGFSSQKLTNAQLRLLKKLDGEFLLAFYGCDFTECDLSILEDSEISNVAVIYSRFTDKEMNDFVKVRKLKKMKIFDTQVTKGALNDILHVNPNLDVKLD
;
A
#
# COMPACT_ATOMS: atom_id res chain seq x y z
N MET A 1 12.01 11.52 17.96
CA MET A 1 12.00 10.59 16.82
C MET A 1 10.81 10.92 15.95
N ASN A 2 11.00 11.17 14.66
CA ASN A 2 9.90 11.45 13.74
C ASN A 2 9.32 10.16 13.13
N ALA A 3 8.18 10.25 12.44
CA ALA A 3 7.50 9.10 11.86
C ALA A 3 8.38 8.33 10.84
N TYR A 4 9.25 9.03 10.10
CA TYR A 4 10.16 8.42 9.14
C TYR A 4 11.25 7.58 9.80
N GLU A 5 11.79 8.05 10.92
CA GLU A 5 12.77 7.31 11.72
C GLU A 5 12.13 6.06 12.35
N GLU A 6 10.91 6.21 12.90
CA GLU A 6 10.17 5.09 13.49
C GLU A 6 9.82 4.02 12.44
N LEU A 7 9.37 4.42 11.25
CA LEU A 7 9.15 3.50 10.13
C LEU A 7 10.40 2.71 9.74
N ARG A 8 11.58 3.37 9.70
CA ARG A 8 12.85 2.68 9.39
C ARG A 8 13.23 1.67 10.46
N LEU A 9 12.99 1.97 11.74
CA LEU A 9 13.19 1.01 12.83
C LEU A 9 12.27 -0.20 12.69
N HIS A 10 11.09 -0.01 12.11
CA HIS A 10 10.16 -1.07 11.77
C HIS A 10 10.34 -1.64 10.35
N GLY A 11 11.55 -1.54 9.79
CA GLY A 11 11.90 -2.23 8.55
C GLY A 11 11.36 -1.60 7.27
N ALA A 12 10.88 -0.36 7.32
CA ALA A 12 10.52 0.38 6.11
C ALA A 12 11.77 0.97 5.43
N GLU A 13 11.87 0.79 4.13
CA GLU A 13 12.79 1.54 3.28
C GLU A 13 12.12 2.83 2.82
N ILE A 14 12.79 3.96 3.01
CA ILE A 14 12.25 5.27 2.63
C ILE A 14 13.25 5.98 1.74
N LYS A 15 12.82 6.31 0.51
CA LYS A 15 13.62 7.01 -0.49
C LYS A 15 12.78 7.96 -1.32
N ASN A 16 13.42 8.95 -1.93
CA ASN A 16 12.79 9.78 -2.95
C ASN A 16 13.16 9.27 -4.35
N GLU A 17 12.17 9.09 -5.21
CA GLU A 17 12.40 8.76 -6.62
C GLU A 17 13.05 9.95 -7.32
N LYS A 18 14.18 9.74 -7.98
CA LYS A 18 15.05 10.83 -8.45
C LYS A 18 14.42 11.70 -9.54
N LYS A 19 13.56 11.14 -10.40
CA LYS A 19 12.98 11.87 -11.54
C LYS A 19 11.76 12.69 -11.16
N THR A 20 10.93 12.17 -10.27
CA THR A 20 9.62 12.73 -9.91
C THR A 20 9.64 13.41 -8.54
N GLY A 21 10.65 13.15 -7.71
CA GLY A 21 10.68 13.58 -6.32
C GLY A 21 9.68 12.84 -5.42
N THR A 22 9.00 11.81 -5.94
CA THR A 22 7.98 11.06 -5.21
C THR A 22 8.61 10.34 -4.02
N LEU A 23 8.06 10.56 -2.84
CA LEU A 23 8.39 9.77 -1.66
C LEU A 23 7.92 8.33 -1.86
N ILE A 24 8.82 7.37 -1.69
CA ILE A 24 8.54 5.94 -1.71
C ILE A 24 8.79 5.38 -0.32
N VAL A 25 7.78 4.73 0.23
CA VAL A 25 7.87 3.94 1.47
C VAL A 25 7.68 2.48 1.08
N GLY A 26 8.68 1.65 1.33
CA GLY A 26 8.74 0.26 0.92
C GLY A 26 8.84 -0.69 2.11
N PHE A 27 8.14 -1.81 2.08
CA PHE A 27 8.35 -2.94 2.97
C PHE A 27 8.74 -4.17 2.13
N SER A 28 9.76 -4.90 2.58
CA SER A 28 10.27 -6.07 1.88
C SER A 28 10.34 -7.28 2.81
N SER A 29 9.89 -8.44 2.32
CA SER A 29 10.07 -9.78 2.92
C SER A 29 9.74 -9.86 4.42
N GLN A 30 8.65 -9.21 4.83
CA GLN A 30 8.26 -9.15 6.24
C GLN A 30 6.75 -9.28 6.44
N LYS A 31 6.37 -9.55 7.69
CA LYS A 31 4.99 -9.53 8.14
C LYS A 31 4.58 -8.12 8.52
N LEU A 32 3.56 -7.60 7.86
CA LEU A 32 3.04 -6.27 8.14
C LEU A 32 2.19 -6.28 9.40
N THR A 33 2.29 -5.21 10.18
CA THR A 33 1.58 -5.03 11.44
C THR A 33 0.78 -3.74 11.45
N ASN A 34 -0.27 -3.70 12.26
CA ASN A 34 -1.05 -2.48 12.48
C ASN A 34 -0.23 -1.33 13.09
N ALA A 35 0.89 -1.61 13.77
CA ALA A 35 1.79 -0.57 14.25
C ALA A 35 2.46 0.17 13.08
N GLN A 36 3.03 -0.57 12.12
CA GLN A 36 3.62 0.01 10.90
C GLN A 36 2.59 0.82 10.10
N LEU A 37 1.37 0.28 9.91
CA LEU A 37 0.32 0.98 9.17
C LEU A 37 -0.11 2.30 9.82
N ARG A 38 -0.19 2.36 11.16
CA ARG A 38 -0.50 3.60 11.87
C ARG A 38 0.59 4.67 11.72
N LEU A 39 1.85 4.27 11.54
CA LEU A 39 2.93 5.22 11.27
C LEU A 39 2.83 5.83 9.87
N LEU A 40 2.37 5.06 8.88
CA LEU A 40 2.13 5.57 7.52
C LEU A 40 1.11 6.72 7.51
N LYS A 41 0.09 6.70 8.38
CA LYS A 41 -0.89 7.80 8.51
C LYS A 41 -0.29 9.11 9.02
N LYS A 42 0.87 9.05 9.68
CA LYS A 42 1.55 10.23 10.23
C LYS A 42 2.47 10.90 9.21
N LEU A 43 2.56 10.37 8.00
CA LEU A 43 3.38 10.96 6.95
C LEU A 43 2.62 12.09 6.28
N ASP A 44 3.30 13.23 6.15
CA ASP A 44 2.79 14.39 5.43
C ASP A 44 3.17 14.32 3.94
N GLY A 45 2.22 14.67 3.09
CA GLY A 45 2.40 14.73 1.64
C GLY A 45 2.19 13.39 0.93
N GLU A 46 1.79 13.46 -0.34
CA GLU A 46 1.48 12.27 -1.12
C GLU A 46 2.70 11.35 -1.30
N PHE A 47 2.51 10.05 -1.13
CA PHE A 47 3.58 9.07 -1.31
C PHE A 47 3.12 7.78 -1.99
N LEU A 48 4.10 7.03 -2.50
CA LEU A 48 3.93 5.69 -3.03
C LEU A 48 4.27 4.67 -1.95
N LEU A 49 3.34 3.73 -1.71
CA LEU A 49 3.55 2.60 -0.82
C LEU A 49 3.85 1.34 -1.63
N ALA A 50 5.00 0.72 -1.36
CA ALA A 50 5.45 -0.49 -2.04
C ALA A 50 5.56 -1.66 -1.06
N PHE A 51 5.02 -2.81 -1.44
CA PHE A 51 5.15 -4.06 -0.71
C PHE A 51 5.78 -5.11 -1.64
N TYR A 52 6.88 -5.71 -1.18
CA TYR A 52 7.58 -6.77 -1.89
C TYR A 52 7.69 -7.98 -0.98
N GLY A 53 7.20 -9.15 -1.39
CA GLY A 53 7.36 -10.36 -0.56
C GLY A 53 6.66 -10.29 0.79
N CYS A 54 5.65 -9.43 0.96
CA CYS A 54 5.05 -9.15 2.26
C CYS A 54 3.90 -10.11 2.63
N ASP A 55 3.68 -10.28 3.93
CA ASP A 55 2.55 -11.00 4.50
C ASP A 55 1.60 -10.04 5.21
N PHE A 56 0.31 -10.11 4.85
CA PHE A 56 -0.75 -9.25 5.36
C PHE A 56 -1.65 -9.92 6.41
N THR A 57 -1.35 -11.16 6.84
CA THR A 57 -2.22 -11.95 7.73
C THR A 57 -2.54 -11.33 9.10
N GLU A 58 -1.71 -10.42 9.60
CA GLU A 58 -1.90 -9.76 10.91
C GLU A 58 -2.10 -8.25 10.80
N CYS A 59 -2.49 -7.76 9.63
CA CYS A 59 -2.78 -6.34 9.46
C CYS A 59 -4.18 -6.08 8.92
N ASP A 60 -4.67 -4.89 9.24
CA ASP A 60 -5.92 -4.34 8.76
C ASP A 60 -5.60 -3.08 7.95
N LEU A 61 -5.67 -3.22 6.63
CA LEU A 61 -5.37 -2.13 5.70
C LEU A 61 -6.42 -1.02 5.74
N SER A 62 -7.60 -1.24 6.32
CA SER A 62 -8.61 -0.20 6.48
C SER A 62 -8.14 0.95 7.37
N ILE A 63 -7.13 0.73 8.22
CA ILE A 63 -6.45 1.77 8.99
C ILE A 63 -5.95 2.91 8.08
N LEU A 64 -5.61 2.62 6.82
CA LEU A 64 -5.03 3.56 5.87
C LEU A 64 -6.07 4.48 5.19
N GLU A 65 -7.35 4.43 5.55
CA GLU A 65 -8.44 5.15 4.87
C GLU A 65 -8.18 6.65 4.62
N ASP A 66 -7.57 7.33 5.59
CA ASP A 66 -7.25 8.77 5.55
C ASP A 66 -5.75 9.06 5.38
N SER A 67 -4.99 8.10 4.84
CA SER A 67 -3.56 8.30 4.58
C SER A 67 -3.30 9.13 3.32
N GLU A 68 -2.07 9.65 3.21
CA GLU A 68 -1.58 10.35 2.02
C GLU A 68 -1.10 9.39 0.90
N ILE A 69 -1.51 8.12 0.94
CA ILE A 69 -1.13 7.14 -0.07
C ILE A 69 -1.84 7.46 -1.38
N SER A 70 -1.05 7.84 -2.38
CA SER A 70 -1.57 8.11 -3.74
C SER A 70 -1.41 6.91 -4.66
N ASN A 71 -0.35 6.12 -4.47
CA ASN A 71 -0.02 4.98 -5.32
C ASN A 71 0.36 3.77 -4.47
N VAL A 72 -0.11 2.59 -4.85
CA VAL A 72 0.25 1.33 -4.21
C VAL A 72 0.87 0.38 -5.23
N ALA A 73 1.96 -0.27 -4.85
CA ALA A 73 2.53 -1.39 -5.58
C ALA A 73 2.64 -2.61 -4.66
N VAL A 74 2.06 -3.73 -5.06
CA VAL A 74 2.15 -5.01 -4.34
C VAL A 74 2.74 -6.05 -5.27
N ILE A 75 3.87 -6.64 -4.87
CA ILE A 75 4.65 -7.54 -5.72
C ILE A 75 5.03 -8.78 -4.91
N TYR A 76 4.84 -9.98 -5.46
CA TYR A 76 5.25 -11.25 -4.85
C TYR A 76 4.73 -11.44 -3.41
N SER A 77 3.56 -10.90 -3.08
CA SER A 77 3.09 -10.85 -1.69
C SER A 77 1.86 -11.73 -1.49
N ARG A 78 1.60 -12.15 -0.24
CA ARG A 78 0.36 -12.83 0.16
C ARG A 78 -0.79 -11.83 0.28
N PHE A 79 -1.07 -11.16 -0.82
CA PHE A 79 -2.10 -10.14 -0.97
C PHE A 79 -3.27 -10.77 -1.73
N THR A 80 -4.47 -10.71 -1.14
CA THR A 80 -5.67 -11.39 -1.63
C THR A 80 -6.79 -10.38 -1.90
N ASP A 81 -7.92 -10.89 -2.40
CA ASP A 81 -9.15 -10.11 -2.59
C ASP A 81 -9.60 -9.37 -1.32
N LYS A 82 -9.33 -9.95 -0.14
CA LYS A 82 -9.64 -9.29 1.13
C LYS A 82 -8.86 -7.99 1.28
N GLU A 83 -7.54 -8.04 1.13
CA GLU A 83 -6.68 -6.87 1.27
C GLU A 83 -6.95 -5.83 0.18
N MET A 84 -7.29 -6.28 -1.04
CA MET A 84 -7.71 -5.39 -2.11
C MET A 84 -8.98 -4.61 -1.74
N ASN A 85 -9.97 -5.28 -1.17
CA ASN A 85 -11.21 -4.66 -0.71
C ASN A 85 -10.99 -3.69 0.47
N ASP A 86 -10.02 -3.96 1.34
CA ASP A 86 -9.65 -3.02 2.40
C ASP A 86 -9.07 -1.72 1.82
N PHE A 87 -8.33 -1.79 0.71
CA PHE A 87 -7.76 -0.61 0.03
C PHE A 87 -8.79 0.30 -0.65
N VAL A 88 -10.01 -0.19 -0.91
CA VAL A 88 -11.13 0.63 -1.44
C VAL A 88 -11.38 1.86 -0.56
N LYS A 89 -11.09 1.76 0.74
CA LYS A 89 -11.30 2.84 1.72
C LYS A 89 -10.24 3.94 1.67
N VAL A 90 -9.10 3.71 1.00
CA VAL A 90 -8.00 4.69 0.92
C VAL A 90 -8.38 5.80 -0.06
N ARG A 91 -8.87 6.92 0.47
CA ARG A 91 -9.56 7.97 -0.31
C ARG A 91 -8.68 8.67 -1.34
N LYS A 92 -7.37 8.73 -1.09
CA LYS A 92 -6.39 9.41 -1.96
C LYS A 92 -5.75 8.49 -2.99
N LEU A 93 -6.10 7.21 -3.00
CA LEU A 93 -5.51 6.22 -3.90
C LEU A 93 -5.93 6.50 -5.35
N LYS A 94 -4.94 6.71 -6.22
CA LYS A 94 -5.08 7.00 -7.65
C LYS A 94 -4.65 5.82 -8.52
N LYS A 95 -3.64 5.06 -8.06
CA LYS A 95 -3.05 3.97 -8.82
C LYS A 95 -2.74 2.77 -7.95
N MET A 96 -3.02 1.57 -8.46
CA MET A 96 -2.67 0.32 -7.82
C MET A 96 -2.05 -0.64 -8.84
N LYS A 97 -0.85 -1.12 -8.55
CA LYS A 97 -0.19 -2.17 -9.32
C LYS A 97 -0.06 -3.41 -8.46
N ILE A 98 -0.54 -4.53 -8.98
CA ILE A 98 -0.54 -5.81 -8.31
C ILE A 98 0.13 -6.80 -9.26
N PHE A 99 1.21 -7.43 -8.79
CA PHE A 99 2.00 -8.36 -9.60
C PHE A 99 2.29 -9.62 -8.81
N ASP A 100 2.01 -10.79 -9.39
CA ASP A 100 2.27 -12.10 -8.76
C ASP A 100 1.67 -12.18 -7.34
N THR A 101 0.34 -12.04 -7.25
CA THR A 101 -0.42 -12.14 -5.99
C THR A 101 -1.59 -13.13 -6.12
N GLN A 102 -2.43 -13.24 -5.09
CA GLN A 102 -3.62 -14.10 -5.09
C GLN A 102 -4.91 -13.33 -5.38
N VAL A 103 -4.80 -12.10 -5.88
CA VAL A 103 -5.94 -11.27 -6.27
C VAL A 103 -6.59 -11.82 -7.54
N THR A 104 -7.91 -11.95 -7.51
CA THR A 104 -8.71 -12.41 -8.63
C THR A 104 -9.19 -11.25 -9.50
N LYS A 105 -9.59 -11.58 -10.74
CA LYS A 105 -10.29 -10.63 -11.61
C LYS A 105 -11.64 -10.18 -11.03
N GLY A 106 -12.24 -10.98 -10.14
CA GLY A 106 -13.48 -10.63 -9.45
C GLY A 106 -13.29 -9.39 -8.57
N ALA A 107 -12.32 -9.45 -7.66
CA ALA A 107 -11.99 -8.31 -6.80
C ALA A 107 -11.56 -7.07 -7.59
N LEU A 108 -10.87 -7.25 -8.73
CA LEU A 108 -10.57 -6.14 -9.65
C LEU A 108 -11.83 -5.46 -10.19
N ASN A 109 -12.83 -6.24 -10.60
CA ASN A 109 -14.10 -5.68 -11.07
C ASN A 109 -14.85 -4.98 -9.94
N ASP A 110 -14.84 -5.56 -8.73
CA ASP A 110 -15.52 -5.00 -7.57
C ASP A 110 -14.93 -3.64 -7.17
N ILE A 111 -13.59 -3.52 -7.10
CA ILE A 111 -12.96 -2.24 -6.76
C ILE A 111 -13.22 -1.17 -7.84
N LEU A 112 -13.22 -1.54 -9.12
CA LEU A 112 -13.49 -0.61 -10.22
C LEU A 112 -14.97 -0.22 -10.29
N HIS A 113 -15.87 -1.08 -9.80
CA HIS A 113 -17.27 -0.71 -9.64
C HIS A 113 -17.46 0.38 -8.57
N VAL A 114 -16.71 0.30 -7.47
CA VAL A 114 -16.78 1.28 -6.36
C VAL A 114 -15.96 2.55 -6.66
N ASN A 115 -14.81 2.40 -7.30
CA ASN A 115 -13.91 3.50 -7.67
C ASN A 115 -13.50 3.37 -9.15
N PRO A 116 -14.36 3.78 -10.09
CA PRO A 116 -14.11 3.64 -11.53
C PRO A 116 -12.95 4.49 -12.06
N ASN A 117 -12.47 5.46 -11.27
CA ASN A 117 -11.34 6.31 -11.63
C ASN A 117 -9.99 5.76 -11.15
N LEU A 118 -9.99 4.66 -10.40
CA LEU A 118 -8.76 4.02 -9.93
C LEU A 118 -8.06 3.31 -11.10
N ASP A 119 -6.81 3.68 -11.38
CA ASP A 119 -5.98 2.98 -12.36
C ASP A 119 -5.37 1.73 -11.70
N VAL A 120 -6.01 0.58 -11.93
CA VAL A 120 -5.56 -0.72 -11.40
C VAL A 120 -4.96 -1.57 -12.51
N LYS A 121 -3.77 -2.13 -12.25
CA LYS A 121 -3.15 -3.15 -13.08
C LYS A 121 -2.91 -4.41 -12.25
N LEU A 122 -3.42 -5.53 -12.75
CA LEU A 122 -3.26 -6.86 -12.19
C LEU A 122 -2.53 -7.70 -13.23
N ASP A 123 -1.30 -8.09 -12.92
CA ASP A 123 -0.40 -8.86 -13.78
C ASP A 123 0.09 -10.14 -13.06
#